data_AF-A0A4R4LRX2-F1
#
_entry.id   AF-A0A4R4LRX2-F1
#
_cell.length_a   1.000
_cell.length_b   1.000
_cell.length_c   1.000
_cell.angle_alpha   90.00
_cell.angle_beta   90.00
_cell.angle_gamma   90.00
#
_symmetry.space_group_name_H-M   'P 1'
#
loop_
_entity.id
_entity.type
_entity.pdbx_description
1 polymer ?
#
loop_
_entity_poly.entity_id
_entity_poly.type
_entity_poly.pdbx_seq_one_letter_code
_entity_poly.pdbx_strand_id
1 'polypeptide(L)' 'MSNFGFLKGEWPDLHDEAVRAERLANADPRAACFYARRTLELALNWLYRGLTLGRLGVWGGWKV' A
#
# COMPACT_ATOMS: atom_id res chain seq x y z
N MET A 1 14.60 3.95 -10.08
CA MET A 1 14.01 4.72 -8.97
C MET A 1 12.51 4.79 -9.20
N SER A 2 11.72 4.52 -8.16
CA SER A 2 10.25 4.69 -8.20
C SER A 2 9.88 5.89 -7.36
N ASN A 3 8.82 6.63 -7.73
CA ASN A 3 8.26 7.70 -6.92
C ASN A 3 7.78 7.19 -5.54
N PHE A 4 7.53 5.89 -5.42
CA PHE A 4 7.05 5.24 -4.19
C PHE A 4 8.16 4.61 -3.34
N GLY A 5 9.43 4.88 -3.63
CA GLY A 5 10.56 4.25 -2.94
C GLY A 5 10.57 4.41 -1.41
N PHE A 6 9.94 5.46 -0.88
CA PHE A 6 9.79 5.69 0.56
C PHE A 6 8.94 4.62 1.25
N LEU A 7 7.98 4.00 0.55
CA LEU A 7 7.12 2.95 1.09
C LEU A 7 7.88 1.63 1.30
N LYS A 8 9.02 1.44 0.63
CA LYS A 8 9.75 0.16 0.66
C LYS A 8 10.25 -0.23 2.06
N GLY A 9 10.51 0.75 2.92
CA GLY A 9 11.03 0.51 4.27
C GLY A 9 9.97 -0.03 5.23
N GLU A 10 8.84 0.66 5.32
CA GLU A 10 7.79 0.35 6.32
C GLU A 10 6.62 -0.47 5.73
N TRP A 11 6.36 -0.36 4.42
CA TRP A 11 5.20 -0.99 3.77
C TRP A 11 5.59 -1.63 2.41
N PRO A 12 6.35 -2.73 2.41
CA PRO A 12 6.82 -3.38 1.17
C PRO A 12 5.67 -3.87 0.27
N ASP A 13 4.58 -4.36 0.86
CA ASP A 13 3.40 -4.82 0.10
C ASP A 13 2.70 -3.67 -0.64
N LEU A 14 2.59 -2.49 -0.01
CA LEU A 14 2.06 -1.28 -0.66
C LEU A 14 3.01 -0.80 -1.76
N HIS A 15 4.32 -0.82 -1.48
CA HIS A 15 5.34 -0.42 -2.44
C HIS A 15 5.24 -1.23 -3.73
N ASP A 16 5.10 -2.55 -3.64
CA ASP A 16 5.08 -3.40 -4.83
C ASP A 16 3.86 -3.15 -5.71
N GLU A 17 2.69 -2.92 -5.11
CA GLU A 17 1.47 -2.57 -5.84
C GLU A 17 1.53 -1.15 -6.43
N ALA A 18 2.10 -0.19 -5.68
CA ALA A 18 2.30 1.18 -6.15
C ALA A 18 3.27 1.27 -7.33
N VAL A 19 4.36 0.50 -7.30
CA VAL A 19 5.33 0.39 -8.40
C VAL A 19 4.70 -0.24 -9.65
N ARG A 20 3.81 -1.23 -9.48
CA ARG A 20 3.06 -1.81 -10.61
C ARG A 20 2.14 -0.78 -11.26
N ALA A 21 1.40 -0.01 -10.46
CA ALA A 21 0.55 1.06 -10.96
C ALA A 21 1.37 2.13 -11.70
N GLU A 22 2.52 2.54 -11.14
CA GLU A 22 3.42 3.53 -11.73
C GLU A 22 3.95 3.09 -13.10
N ARG A 23 4.41 1.84 -13.21
CA ARG A 23 4.96 1.32 -14.47
C ARG A 23 3.90 1.20 -15.56
N LEU A 24 2.66 0.89 -15.18
CA LEU A 24 1.56 0.72 -16.13
C LEU A 24 0.90 2.03 -16.52
N ALA A 25 1.13 3.14 -15.79
CA ALA A 25 0.46 4.42 -16.02
C ALA A 25 0.53 4.91 -17.47
N ASN A 26 1.66 4.70 -18.15
CA ASN A 26 1.86 5.10 -19.55
C ASN A 26 1.51 4.00 -20.56
N ALA A 27 1.67 2.72 -20.19
CA ALA A 27 1.51 1.59 -21.13
C ALA A 27 0.08 1.05 -21.17
N ASP A 28 -0.58 0.95 -20.01
CA ASP A 28 -1.98 0.51 -19.87
C ASP A 28 -2.63 1.22 -18.67
N PRO A 29 -3.31 2.36 -18.89
CA PRO A 29 -3.92 3.13 -17.82
C PRO A 29 -5.08 2.40 -17.13
N ARG A 30 -5.71 1.41 -17.79
CA ARG A 30 -6.79 0.63 -17.18
C ARG A 30 -6.22 -0.32 -16.15
N ALA A 31 -5.18 -1.08 -16.53
CA ALA A 31 -4.46 -1.94 -15.60
C ALA A 31 -3.84 -1.13 -14.46
N ALA A 32 -3.26 0.05 -14.75
CA ALA A 32 -2.71 0.94 -13.74
C ALA A 32 -3.76 1.34 -12.67
N CYS A 33 -4.99 1.65 -13.09
CA CYS A 33 -6.08 1.99 -12.18
C CYS A 33 -6.43 0.83 -11.22
N PHE A 34 -6.43 -0.42 -11.72
CA PHE A 34 -6.67 -1.60 -10.87
C PHE A 34 -5.60 -1.74 -9.78
N TYR A 35 -4.32 -1.61 -10.14
CA TYR A 35 -3.23 -1.67 -9.16
C TYR A 35 -3.25 -0.49 -8.19
N ALA A 36 -3.60 0.71 -8.65
CA ALA A 36 -3.76 1.88 -7.78
C ALA A 36 -4.87 1.66 -6.75
N ARG A 37 -6.02 1.13 -7.16
CA ARG A 37 -7.12 0.77 -6.25
C ARG A 37 -6.69 -0.29 -5.25
N ARG A 38 -6.00 -1.35 -5.71
CA ARG A 38 -5.49 -2.42 -4.83
C ARG A 38 -4.54 -1.86 -3.77
N THR A 39 -3.64 -0.97 -4.16
CA THR A 39 -2.72 -0.26 -3.25
C THR A 39 -3.51 0.50 -2.19
N LEU A 40 -4.57 1.22 -2.59
CA LEU A 40 -5.42 1.98 -1.67
C LEU A 40 -6.19 1.09 -0.70
N GLU A 41 -6.72 -0.04 -1.18
CA GLU A 41 -7.41 -1.02 -0.33
C GLU A 41 -6.49 -1.60 0.73
N LEU A 42 -5.23 -1.92 0.38
CA LEU A 42 -4.24 -2.39 1.35
C LEU A 42 -3.88 -1.29 2.37
N ALA A 43 -3.68 -0.06 1.90
CA ALA A 43 -3.36 1.08 2.75
C ALA A 43 -4.48 1.37 3.76
N LEU A 44 -5.74 1.37 3.29
CA LEU A 44 -6.90 1.61 4.15
C LEU A 44 -7.12 0.45 5.12
N ASN A 45 -6.97 -0.80 4.67
CA ASN A 45 -7.05 -1.95 5.58
C ASN A 45 -6.01 -1.85 6.70
N TRP A 46 -4.77 -1.47 6.37
CA TRP A 46 -3.74 -1.22 7.38
C TRP A 46 -4.14 -0.07 8.33
N LEU A 47 -4.57 1.07 7.78
CA LEU A 47 -4.94 2.25 8.56
C LEU A 47 -6.10 1.97 9.52
N TYR A 48 -7.17 1.34 9.03
CA TYR A 48 -8.34 1.00 9.84
C TYR A 48 -8.04 -0.10 10.84
N ARG A 49 -7.19 -1.08 10.50
CA ARG A 49 -6.73 -2.10 11.44
C ARG A 49 -5.92 -1.47 12.57
N GLY A 50 -5.01 -0.55 12.25
CA GLY A 50 -4.24 0.20 13.25
C GLY A 50 -5.14 1.09 14.11
N LEU A 51 -6.10 1.79 13.52
CA LEU A 51 -7.03 2.67 14.24
C LEU A 51 -7.98 1.89 15.17
N THR A 52 -8.48 0.74 14.73
CA THR A 52 -9.37 -0.11 15.55
C THR A 52 -8.60 -0.85 16.64
N LEU A 53 -7.37 -1.29 16.38
CA LEU A 53 -6.50 -1.93 17.37
C LEU A 53 -5.83 -0.94 18.34
N GLY A 54 -5.68 0.32 17.96
CA GLY A 54 -5.21 1.39 18.85
C GLY A 54 -6.13 1.62 20.06
N ARG A 55 -7.39 1.19 19.98
CA ARG A 55 -8.34 1.17 21.11
C ARG A 55 -8.21 -0.06 22.01
N LEU A 56 -7.49 -1.11 21.58
CA LEU A 56 -7.32 -2.37 22.31
C LEU A 56 -5.85 -2.70 22.66
N GLY A 57 -4.88 -1.87 22.28
CA GLY A 57 -3.46 -2.05 22.66
C GLY A 57 -2.77 -3.25 22.00
N VAL A 58 -3.33 -3.82 20.93
CA VAL A 58 -2.77 -5.01 20.27
C VAL A 58 -2.17 -4.62 18.91
N TRP A 59 -0.86 -4.41 18.86
CA TRP A 59 -0.11 -4.25 17.60
C TRP A 59 0.01 -5.61 16.92
N GLY A 60 -1.05 -6.00 16.20
CA GLY A 60 -1.18 -7.31 15.58
C GLY A 60 -0.23 -7.52 14.40
N GLY A 61 0.98 -8.01 14.69
CA GLY A 61 1.76 -8.88 13.78
C GLY A 61 2.61 -8.20 12.72
N TRP A 62 2.69 -6.87 12.68
CA TRP A 62 3.65 -6.15 11.86
C TRP A 62 4.43 -5.24 12.80
N LYS A 63 5.74 -5.49 12.95
CA LYS A 63 6.62 -4.61 13.72
C LYS A 63 6.66 -3.26 13.01
N VAL A 64 6.08 -2.25 13.66
CA VAL A 64 6.58 -0.88 13.55
C VAL A 64 7.88 -0.80 14.32
#